data_AF-A0A956KQE8-F1
#
_entry.id   AF-A0A956KQE8-F1
#
_cell.length_a   1.000
_cell.length_b   1.000
_cell.length_c   1.000
_cell.angle_alpha   90.00
_cell.angle_beta   90.00
_cell.angle_gamma   90.00
#
_symmetry.space_group_name_H-M   'P 1'
#
loop_
_entity.id
_entity.type
_entity.pdbx_description
1 polymer ?
#
loop_
_entity_poly.entity_id
_entity_poly.type
_entity_poly.pdbx_seq_one_letter_code
_entity_poly.pdbx_strand_id
1 'polypeptide(L)'
;VLYFTLQAAALDVLALTAYLPLTLILVGLRMGAFVVAVGVGARASKVDEAGRRRLQTSFFAQGGVDLVLAAMVAEAIPGWGVEIQTVTMATVLVYAVLGPPLLARALDGAGESAAARERGASLLESAPEPEPVEIDARPETLVVPALEPEVGTEALQARLEQLHAALLDVRDEIDGGSLLRGRGRARAVQDLARAASAALEAASAGGDPIAIRRALSSEIVTMATSCESLVPAPLGEGTLLRIFATLEGARGTEQSLRVPMGAGLFTGGVGRGRRALRALRRGRRAIAGPGLRSVPLARLWRCELSLAWPIELWRRAYRPRWGEARLWHALFEHLVAVRADLDSLVQAADVDPEELSTRALARERAIAQASEGGDIEIARLLVESLVHGWGRLLAAVEVAGTLERPAWRSRPSAHYDAARAAVAELDEHCRDDAKAAAGRFDALLAFAHTELLVERASEELARYDAGLRQLLGVLIEGTRGMRGLDDSAAISERAHRSSAEMDGLRAATEACGLELTTGLADALARVPELLQPSAVLASSDADAGMDPERTV
;
A
#
# COMPACT_ATOMS: atom_id res chain seq x y z
N VAL A 1 8.32 -29.51 14.97
CA VAL A 1 9.63 -29.62 15.66
C VAL A 1 9.82 -31.01 16.26
N LEU A 2 9.01 -31.42 17.26
CA LEU A 2 9.15 -32.72 17.95
C LEU A 2 9.30 -33.95 17.03
N TYR A 3 8.48 -34.03 15.97
CA TYR A 3 8.58 -35.12 14.99
C TYR A 3 9.96 -35.22 14.33
N PHE A 4 10.49 -34.11 13.82
CA PHE A 4 11.81 -34.08 13.18
C PHE A 4 12.93 -34.37 14.19
N THR A 5 12.78 -33.92 15.43
CA THR A 5 13.74 -34.22 16.51
C THR A 5 13.78 -35.71 16.84
N LEU A 6 12.61 -36.36 16.93
CA LEU A 6 12.52 -37.81 17.18
C LEU A 6 13.08 -38.63 16.02
N GLN A 7 12.76 -38.26 14.78
CA GLN A 7 13.29 -38.94 13.59
C GLN A 7 14.80 -38.77 13.46
N ALA A 8 15.34 -37.58 13.75
CA ALA A 8 16.78 -37.35 13.78
C ALA A 8 17.47 -38.15 14.88
N ALA A 9 16.83 -38.32 16.05
CA ALA A 9 17.36 -39.14 17.15
C ALA A 9 17.32 -40.65 16.85
N ALA A 10 16.34 -41.10 16.05
CA ALA A 10 16.22 -42.48 15.60
C ALA A 10 17.16 -42.84 14.43
N LEU A 11 17.91 -41.86 13.90
CA LEU A 11 18.80 -42.05 12.76
C LEU A 11 20.07 -42.81 13.18
N ASP A 12 20.23 -44.03 12.69
CA ASP A 12 21.50 -44.76 12.78
C ASP A 12 22.51 -44.21 11.77
N VAL A 13 23.41 -43.35 12.25
CA VAL A 13 24.47 -42.72 11.44
C VAL A 13 25.44 -43.76 10.88
N LEU A 14 25.64 -44.89 11.56
CA LEU A 14 26.54 -45.94 11.08
C LEU A 14 25.93 -46.67 9.88
N ALA A 15 24.65 -47.04 9.98
CA ALA A 15 23.90 -47.62 8.87
C ALA A 15 23.86 -46.68 7.65
N LEU A 16 23.71 -45.37 7.88
CA LEU A 16 23.76 -44.35 6.82
C LEU A 16 25.03 -44.43 5.97
N THR A 17 26.20 -44.65 6.59
CA THR A 17 27.47 -44.72 5.84
C THR A 17 27.53 -45.92 4.90
N ALA A 18 26.94 -47.05 5.28
CA ALA A 18 26.89 -48.25 4.44
C ALA A 18 26.00 -48.06 3.20
N TYR A 19 24.91 -47.31 3.33
CA TYR A 19 23.96 -47.05 2.24
C TYR A 19 24.24 -45.76 1.44
N LEU A 20 25.24 -44.98 1.83
CA LEU A 20 25.55 -43.68 1.20
C LEU A 20 25.66 -43.73 -0.33
N PRO A 21 26.34 -44.72 -0.97
CA PRO A 21 26.41 -44.77 -2.43
C PRO A 21 25.04 -44.94 -3.08
N LEU A 22 24.19 -45.81 -2.51
CA LEU A 22 22.84 -46.04 -3.00
C LEU A 22 21.96 -44.79 -2.81
N THR A 23 22.05 -44.16 -1.63
CA THR A 23 21.37 -42.88 -1.35
C THR A 23 21.77 -41.81 -2.35
N LEU A 24 23.06 -41.65 -2.66
CA LEU A 24 23.53 -40.66 -3.63
C LEU A 24 23.00 -40.92 -5.04
N ILE A 25 22.93 -42.18 -5.47
CA ILE A 25 22.34 -42.57 -6.76
C ILE A 25 20.85 -42.21 -6.79
N LEU A 26 20.10 -42.53 -5.73
CA LEU A 26 18.66 -42.23 -5.65
C LEU A 26 18.39 -40.72 -5.60
N VAL A 27 19.18 -39.98 -4.83
CA VAL A 27 19.13 -38.51 -4.79
C VAL A 27 19.38 -37.94 -6.19
N GLY A 28 20.42 -38.41 -6.87
CA GLY A 28 20.76 -37.97 -8.23
C GLY A 28 19.67 -38.27 -9.26
N LEU A 29 19.11 -39.49 -9.21
CA LEU A 29 18.02 -39.91 -10.10
C LEU A 29 16.77 -39.06 -9.87
N ARG A 30 16.38 -38.89 -8.61
CA ARG A 30 15.22 -38.07 -8.23
C ARG A 30 15.43 -36.61 -8.63
N MET A 31 16.63 -36.08 -8.43
CA MET A 31 17.01 -34.75 -8.89
C MET A 31 16.89 -34.58 -10.39
N GLY A 32 17.40 -35.53 -11.17
CA GLY A 32 17.24 -35.54 -12.62
C GLY A 32 15.76 -35.57 -13.02
N ALA A 33 14.96 -36.42 -12.38
CA ALA A 33 13.53 -36.52 -12.63
C ALA A 33 12.79 -35.19 -12.34
N PHE A 34 13.11 -34.52 -11.23
CA PHE A 34 12.54 -33.20 -10.91
C PHE A 34 12.92 -32.14 -11.92
N VAL A 35 14.20 -32.04 -12.28
CA VAL A 35 14.68 -31.06 -13.26
C VAL A 35 13.97 -31.25 -14.60
N VAL A 36 13.79 -32.51 -15.03
CA VAL A 36 13.05 -32.84 -16.25
C VAL A 36 11.57 -32.50 -16.10
N ALA A 37 10.90 -32.95 -15.04
CA ALA A 37 9.47 -32.75 -14.83
C ALA A 37 9.10 -31.25 -14.74
N VAL A 38 9.80 -30.49 -13.90
CA VAL A 38 9.62 -29.04 -13.78
C VAL A 38 10.00 -28.34 -15.08
N GLY A 39 11.03 -28.82 -15.78
CA GLY A 39 11.43 -28.29 -17.09
C GLY A 39 10.35 -28.46 -18.16
N VAL A 40 9.70 -29.62 -18.20
CA VAL A 40 8.59 -29.91 -19.11
C VAL A 40 7.36 -29.09 -18.73
N GLY A 41 6.98 -29.07 -17.44
CA GLY A 41 5.85 -28.29 -16.94
C GLY A 41 5.99 -26.79 -17.20
N ALA A 42 7.15 -26.20 -16.88
CA ALA A 42 7.43 -24.79 -17.13
C ALA A 42 7.36 -24.43 -18.62
N ARG A 43 7.85 -25.32 -19.51
CA ARG A 43 7.73 -25.12 -20.96
C ARG A 43 6.28 -25.20 -21.43
N ALA A 44 5.51 -26.15 -20.91
CA ALA A 44 4.08 -26.27 -21.23
C ALA A 44 3.31 -25.02 -20.81
N SER A 45 3.67 -24.43 -19.67
CA SER A 45 3.10 -23.17 -19.15
C SER A 45 3.71 -21.90 -19.77
N LYS A 46 4.61 -22.01 -20.74
CA LYS A 46 5.31 -20.89 -21.39
C LYS A 46 6.04 -19.96 -20.41
N VAL A 47 6.50 -20.49 -19.28
CA VAL A 47 7.34 -19.75 -18.32
C VAL A 47 8.68 -19.43 -18.98
N ASP A 48 9.20 -18.24 -18.73
CA ASP A 48 10.50 -17.82 -19.26
C ASP A 48 11.64 -18.68 -18.71
N GLU A 49 12.77 -18.70 -19.42
CA GLU A 49 13.91 -19.56 -19.09
C GLU A 49 14.53 -19.24 -17.72
N ALA A 50 14.47 -17.98 -17.26
CA ALA A 50 14.96 -17.60 -15.95
C ALA A 50 14.01 -18.08 -14.85
N GLY A 51 12.69 -17.87 -15.03
CA GLY A 51 11.65 -18.43 -14.16
C GLY A 51 11.75 -19.95 -14.03
N ARG A 52 11.96 -20.66 -15.15
CA ARG A 52 12.14 -22.13 -15.16
C ARG A 52 13.30 -22.60 -14.28
N ARG A 53 14.46 -21.94 -14.35
CA ARG A 53 15.64 -22.32 -13.54
C ARG A 53 15.41 -22.09 -12.05
N ARG A 54 14.73 -20.99 -11.70
CA ARG A 54 14.36 -20.69 -10.30
C ARG A 54 13.38 -21.73 -9.77
N LEU A 55 12.33 -22.07 -10.54
CA LEU A 55 11.37 -23.12 -10.18
C LEU A 55 12.04 -24.48 -9.98
N GLN A 56 12.96 -24.88 -10.87
CA GLN A 56 13.71 -26.13 -10.71
C GLN A 56 14.51 -26.17 -9.40
N THR A 57 14.99 -25.02 -8.94
CA THR A 57 15.77 -24.90 -7.70
C THR A 57 14.88 -24.83 -6.46
N SER A 58 13.70 -24.20 -6.55
CA SER A 58 12.77 -24.06 -5.42
C SER A 58 12.08 -25.37 -5.04
N PHE A 59 11.78 -26.24 -6.01
CA PHE A 59 11.18 -27.56 -5.77
C PHE A 59 12.14 -28.58 -5.14
N PHE A 60 13.40 -28.22 -4.90
CA PHE A 60 14.36 -29.07 -4.22
C PHE A 60 14.00 -29.30 -2.74
N ALA A 61 13.37 -28.32 -2.08
CA ALA A 61 13.01 -28.40 -0.67
C ALA A 61 11.73 -29.24 -0.48
N GLN A 62 11.88 -30.57 -0.43
CA GLN A 62 10.80 -31.53 -0.15
C GLN A 62 11.30 -32.62 0.81
N GLY A 63 10.42 -33.19 1.64
CA GLY A 63 10.82 -34.31 2.50
C GLY A 63 9.86 -34.73 3.62
N GLY A 64 8.84 -33.93 3.95
CA GLY A 64 7.95 -34.25 5.07
C GLY A 64 7.14 -35.53 4.89
N VAL A 65 6.54 -35.73 3.72
CA VAL A 65 5.64 -36.87 3.43
C VAL A 65 6.41 -38.19 3.28
N ASP A 66 7.61 -38.15 2.71
CA ASP A 66 8.41 -39.33 2.41
C ASP A 66 8.85 -40.08 3.67
N LEU A 67 9.10 -39.37 4.78
CA LEU A 67 9.43 -39.98 6.07
C LEU A 67 8.27 -40.80 6.65
N VAL A 68 7.04 -40.29 6.52
CA VAL A 68 5.85 -40.99 7.00
C VAL A 68 5.63 -42.26 6.18
N LEU A 69 5.74 -42.16 4.86
CA LEU A 69 5.62 -43.31 3.97
C LEU A 69 6.71 -44.36 4.23
N ALA A 70 7.94 -43.92 4.49
CA ALA A 70 9.05 -44.81 4.83
C ALA A 70 8.79 -45.61 6.11
N ALA A 71 8.24 -44.97 7.14
CA ALA A 71 7.87 -45.64 8.38
C ALA A 71 6.75 -46.67 8.16
N MET A 72 5.72 -46.32 7.37
CA MET A 72 4.65 -47.24 7.00
C MET A 72 5.16 -48.46 6.22
N VAL A 73 6.12 -48.27 5.31
CA VAL A 73 6.74 -49.37 4.55
C VAL A 73 7.57 -50.28 5.46
N ALA A 74 8.27 -49.71 6.44
CA ALA A 74 9.04 -50.48 7.42
C ALA A 74 8.15 -51.43 8.23
N GLU A 75 6.98 -50.95 8.66
CA GLU A 75 6.01 -51.74 9.42
C GLU A 75 5.31 -52.79 8.55
N ALA A 76 4.97 -52.44 7.31
CA ALA A 76 4.19 -53.30 6.42
C ALA A 76 5.01 -54.46 5.83
N ILE A 77 6.33 -54.33 5.73
CA ILE A 77 7.17 -55.27 4.97
C ILE A 77 8.28 -55.85 5.87
N PRO A 78 8.06 -57.04 6.46
CA PRO A 78 9.08 -57.70 7.26
C PRO A 78 10.26 -58.15 6.40
N GLY A 79 11.47 -57.99 6.93
CA GLY A 79 12.72 -58.47 6.34
C GLY A 79 13.55 -57.42 5.62
N TRP A 80 12.94 -56.52 4.83
CA TRP A 80 13.65 -55.48 4.06
C TRP A 80 13.08 -54.06 4.22
N GLY A 81 12.00 -53.90 5.00
CA GLY A 81 11.37 -52.60 5.23
C GLY A 81 12.27 -51.61 5.97
N VAL A 82 13.09 -52.10 6.90
CA VAL A 82 14.01 -51.27 7.72
C VAL A 82 15.13 -50.68 6.85
N GLU A 83 15.66 -51.45 5.90
CA GLU A 83 16.67 -51.01 4.96
C GLU A 83 16.13 -49.93 4.02
N ILE A 84 14.89 -50.09 3.54
CA ILE A 84 14.23 -49.05 2.73
C ILE A 84 13.98 -47.79 3.54
N GLN A 85 13.52 -47.93 4.78
CA GLN A 85 13.32 -46.79 5.66
C GLN A 85 14.64 -46.04 5.88
N THR A 86 15.72 -46.77 6.12
CA THR A 86 17.06 -46.21 6.31
C THR A 86 17.52 -45.43 5.07
N VAL A 87 17.38 -46.02 3.88
CA VAL A 87 17.74 -45.37 2.60
C VAL A 87 16.85 -44.16 2.31
N THR A 88 15.56 -44.24 2.61
CA THR A 88 14.61 -43.14 2.38
C THR A 88 14.88 -41.98 3.33
N MET A 89 15.09 -42.28 4.61
CA MET A 89 15.43 -41.28 5.63
C MET A 89 16.76 -40.60 5.32
N ALA A 90 17.77 -41.37 4.88
CA ALA A 90 19.03 -40.86 4.37
C ALA A 90 18.84 -39.87 3.20
N THR A 91 17.97 -40.22 2.25
CA THR A 91 17.66 -39.38 1.09
C THR A 91 16.95 -38.09 1.52
N VAL A 92 15.98 -38.17 2.43
CA VAL A 92 15.27 -37.01 2.98
C VAL A 92 16.23 -36.08 3.72
N LEU A 93 17.17 -36.62 4.49
CA LEU A 93 18.17 -35.83 5.21
C LEU A 93 19.02 -34.98 4.24
N VAL A 94 19.43 -35.55 3.10
CA VAL A 94 20.14 -34.80 2.06
C VAL A 94 19.31 -33.62 1.55
N TYR A 95 18.01 -33.82 1.29
CA TYR A 95 17.13 -32.74 0.84
C TYR A 95 16.83 -31.71 1.93
N ALA A 96 16.69 -32.13 3.19
CA ALA A 96 16.47 -31.23 4.32
C ALA A 96 17.68 -30.32 4.57
N VAL A 97 18.91 -30.82 4.35
CA VAL A 97 20.15 -30.06 4.50
C VAL A 97 20.40 -29.14 3.30
N LEU A 98 20.26 -29.67 2.07
CA LEU A 98 20.57 -28.91 0.86
C LEU A 98 19.41 -28.02 0.37
N GLY A 99 18.18 -28.34 0.74
CA GLY A 99 16.97 -27.65 0.29
C GLY A 99 16.91 -26.19 0.72
N PRO A 100 17.02 -25.84 2.01
CA PRO A 100 16.95 -24.45 2.44
C PRO A 100 18.01 -23.55 1.79
N PRO A 101 19.31 -23.93 1.69
CA PRO A 101 20.30 -23.13 0.97
C PRO A 101 20.04 -22.96 -0.54
N LEU A 102 19.46 -23.96 -1.20
CA LEU A 102 19.10 -23.89 -2.61
C LEU A 102 17.86 -23.04 -2.83
N LEU A 103 16.84 -23.18 -1.98
CA LEU A 103 15.64 -22.35 -1.99
C LEU A 103 16.00 -20.88 -1.70
N ALA A 104 16.84 -20.62 -0.70
CA ALA A 104 17.33 -19.28 -0.40
C ALA A 104 18.02 -18.65 -1.62
N ARG A 105 18.91 -19.40 -2.31
CA ARG A 105 19.53 -18.94 -3.56
C ARG A 105 18.52 -18.71 -4.69
N ALA A 106 17.49 -19.55 -4.78
CA ALA A 106 16.44 -19.40 -5.78
C ALA A 106 15.62 -18.12 -5.53
N LEU A 107 15.27 -17.85 -4.27
CA LEU A 107 14.57 -16.65 -3.83
C LEU A 107 15.45 -15.39 -3.97
N ASP A 108 16.74 -15.47 -3.62
CA ASP A 108 17.72 -14.41 -3.87
C ASP A 108 17.80 -14.08 -5.36
N GLY A 109 17.91 -15.09 -6.22
CA GLY A 109 17.94 -14.90 -7.67
C GLY A 109 16.60 -14.45 -8.27
N ALA A 110 15.49 -14.62 -7.53
CA ALA A 110 14.18 -14.09 -7.85
C ALA A 110 13.99 -12.62 -7.38
N GLY A 111 14.85 -12.14 -6.48
CA GLY A 111 14.67 -10.86 -5.81
C GLY A 111 13.60 -10.91 -4.69
N GLU A 112 13.21 -12.09 -4.22
CA GLU A 112 12.11 -12.28 -3.25
C GLU A 112 12.61 -12.51 -1.81
N SER A 113 13.90 -12.81 -1.63
CA SER A 113 14.49 -12.96 -0.30
C SER A 113 14.59 -11.60 0.43
N ALA A 114 14.62 -11.63 1.75
CA ALA A 114 14.88 -10.45 2.57
C ALA A 114 16.25 -9.82 2.24
N ALA A 115 17.28 -10.65 2.05
CA ALA A 115 18.61 -10.18 1.70
C ALA A 115 18.66 -9.53 0.29
N ALA A 116 17.85 -10.00 -0.67
CA ALA A 116 17.75 -9.33 -1.97
C ALA A 116 17.04 -7.99 -1.87
N ARG A 117 16.00 -7.89 -1.02
CA ARG A 117 15.32 -6.62 -0.72
C ARG A 117 16.25 -5.63 -0.03
N GLU A 118 16.99 -6.05 0.99
CA GLU A 118 17.98 -5.22 1.69
C GLU A 118 19.11 -4.73 0.75
N ARG A 119 19.63 -5.64 -0.10
CA ARG A 119 20.56 -5.23 -1.17
C ARG A 119 19.92 -4.23 -2.13
N GLY A 120 18.68 -4.45 -2.55
CA GLY A 120 17.91 -3.52 -3.37
C GLY A 120 17.77 -2.14 -2.71
N ALA A 121 17.38 -2.10 -1.43
CA ALA A 121 17.27 -0.88 -0.63
C ALA A 121 18.61 -0.14 -0.52
N SER A 122 19.71 -0.84 -0.17
CA SER A 122 21.04 -0.23 -0.12
C SER A 122 21.52 0.31 -1.49
N LEU A 123 21.15 -0.36 -2.59
CA LEU A 123 21.40 0.13 -3.95
C LEU A 123 20.54 1.35 -4.28
N LEU A 124 19.28 1.39 -3.81
CA LEU A 124 18.39 2.53 -3.95
C LEU A 124 18.90 3.74 -3.17
N GLU A 125 19.47 3.55 -1.98
CA GLU A 125 20.05 4.62 -1.17
C GLU A 125 21.35 5.15 -1.78
N SER A 126 22.21 4.27 -2.31
CA SER A 126 23.52 4.64 -2.86
C SER A 126 23.51 5.09 -4.32
N ALA A 127 22.40 4.89 -5.06
CA ALA A 127 22.32 5.37 -6.43
C ALA A 127 22.38 6.91 -6.45
N PRO A 128 23.16 7.52 -7.35
CA PRO A 128 23.35 8.98 -7.38
C PRO A 128 22.00 9.69 -7.51
N GLU A 129 21.88 10.86 -6.87
CA GLU A 129 20.73 11.72 -7.09
C GLU A 129 20.68 12.09 -8.58
N PRO A 130 19.50 11.99 -9.21
CA PRO A 130 19.36 12.42 -10.60
C PRO A 130 19.72 13.91 -10.66
N GLU A 131 20.58 14.28 -11.61
CA GLU A 131 20.84 15.70 -11.85
C GLU A 131 19.50 16.41 -12.10
N PRO A 132 19.23 17.53 -11.40
CA PRO A 132 18.00 18.27 -11.58
C PRO A 132 17.96 18.76 -13.03
N VAL A 133 17.12 18.13 -13.83
CA VAL A 133 16.78 18.65 -15.16
C VAL A 133 15.82 19.80 -14.90
N GLU A 134 16.23 21.02 -15.24
CA GLU A 134 15.33 22.17 -15.29
C GLU A 134 14.26 21.90 -16.35
N ILE A 135 13.15 21.33 -15.91
CA ILE A 135 11.93 21.26 -16.70
C ILE A 135 11.19 22.56 -16.42
N ASP A 136 10.82 23.30 -17.47
CA ASP A 136 9.98 24.50 -17.36
C ASP A 136 8.58 24.08 -16.86
N ALA A 137 8.45 24.02 -15.53
CA ALA A 137 7.45 23.23 -14.79
C ALA A 137 6.11 23.95 -14.66
N ARG A 138 5.55 24.42 -15.78
CA ARG A 138 4.14 24.78 -15.80
C ARG A 138 3.32 23.48 -15.93
N PRO A 139 2.51 23.12 -14.92
CA PRO A 139 1.80 21.82 -14.88
C PRO A 139 0.85 21.63 -16.06
N GLU A 140 0.37 22.73 -16.64
CA GLU A 140 -0.53 22.73 -17.80
C GLU A 140 0.17 22.37 -19.11
N THR A 141 1.51 22.38 -19.15
CA THR A 141 2.32 22.19 -20.37
C THR A 141 3.46 21.20 -20.16
N LEU A 142 3.33 20.24 -19.23
CA LEU A 142 4.20 19.05 -19.20
C LEU A 142 3.91 18.22 -20.47
N VAL A 143 4.49 18.66 -21.58
CA VAL A 143 4.45 17.99 -22.87
C VAL A 143 5.57 16.97 -22.83
N VAL A 144 5.23 15.69 -22.96
CA VAL A 144 6.23 14.66 -23.21
C VAL A 144 6.94 15.09 -24.50
N PRO A 145 8.27 15.38 -24.44
CA PRO A 145 8.95 16.05 -25.54
C PRO A 145 8.72 15.25 -26.82
N ALA A 146 8.31 15.97 -27.86
CA ALA A 146 8.05 15.37 -29.16
C ALA A 146 9.30 14.62 -29.64
N LEU A 147 9.07 13.57 -30.42
CA LEU A 147 10.12 12.80 -31.06
C LEU A 147 10.85 13.68 -32.08
N GLU A 148 11.91 14.38 -31.65
CA GLU A 148 12.89 14.98 -32.55
C GLU A 148 14.21 14.19 -32.70
N PRO A 149 14.30 12.86 -32.46
CA PRO A 149 15.55 12.21 -32.76
C PRO A 149 15.65 12.10 -34.30
N GLU A 150 16.72 12.62 -34.91
CA GLU A 150 17.08 12.41 -36.33
C GLU A 150 17.41 10.91 -36.56
N VAL A 151 16.43 10.05 -36.41
CA VAL A 151 16.61 8.61 -36.42
C VAL A 151 16.40 8.11 -37.83
N GLY A 152 17.50 7.66 -38.44
CA GLY A 152 17.56 7.36 -39.87
C GLY A 152 16.71 6.19 -40.41
N THR A 153 15.71 5.67 -39.68
CA THR A 153 14.78 4.64 -40.21
C THR A 153 13.35 4.87 -39.73
N GLU A 154 12.41 4.84 -40.68
CA GLU A 154 10.97 4.86 -40.46
C GLU A 154 10.51 3.80 -39.44
N ALA A 155 11.11 2.60 -39.47
CA ALA A 155 10.76 1.53 -38.53
C ALA A 155 11.10 1.83 -37.06
N LEU A 156 12.24 2.48 -36.78
CA LEU A 156 12.58 2.87 -35.40
C LEU A 156 11.71 4.04 -34.96
N GLN A 157 11.45 5.00 -35.86
CA GLN A 157 10.56 6.12 -35.57
C GLN A 157 9.14 5.64 -35.25
N ALA A 158 8.52 4.82 -36.12
CA ALA A 158 7.19 4.26 -35.88
C ALA A 158 7.13 3.47 -34.56
N ARG A 159 8.22 2.79 -34.19
CA ARG A 159 8.28 2.07 -32.92
C ARG A 159 8.39 3.00 -31.71
N LEU A 160 9.17 4.07 -31.82
CA LEU A 160 9.24 5.09 -30.77
C LEU A 160 7.90 5.83 -30.63
N GLU A 161 7.19 6.10 -31.72
CA GLU A 161 5.85 6.68 -31.69
C GLU A 161 4.85 5.78 -30.95
N GLN A 162 4.89 4.46 -31.18
CA GLN A 162 4.07 3.50 -30.42
C GLN A 162 4.39 3.50 -28.92
N LEU A 163 5.68 3.56 -28.56
CA LEU A 163 6.10 3.62 -27.16
C LEU A 163 5.71 4.95 -26.51
N HIS A 164 5.78 6.05 -27.25
CA HIS A 164 5.35 7.36 -26.81
C HIS A 164 3.83 7.39 -26.59
N ALA A 165 3.04 6.81 -27.50
CA ALA A 165 1.60 6.67 -27.34
C ALA A 165 1.25 5.91 -26.05
N ALA A 166 1.94 4.80 -25.75
CA ALA A 166 1.74 4.08 -24.49
C ALA A 166 2.09 4.91 -23.24
N LEU A 167 3.07 5.82 -23.32
CA LEU A 167 3.35 6.77 -22.22
C LEU A 167 2.26 7.82 -22.07
N LEU A 168 1.67 8.29 -23.18
CA LEU A 168 0.54 9.20 -23.16
C LEU A 168 -0.69 8.52 -22.54
N ASP A 169 -0.96 7.26 -22.87
CA ASP A 169 -2.04 6.49 -22.24
C ASP A 169 -1.83 6.36 -20.72
N VAL A 170 -0.60 6.07 -20.28
CA VAL A 170 -0.25 6.03 -18.86
C VAL A 170 -0.41 7.40 -18.19
N ARG A 171 0.01 8.46 -18.86
CA ARG A 171 -0.19 9.84 -18.38
C ARG A 171 -1.67 10.15 -18.25
N ASP A 172 -2.48 9.84 -19.25
CA ASP A 172 -3.92 10.09 -19.24
C ASP A 172 -4.63 9.28 -18.14
N GLU A 173 -4.17 8.06 -17.83
CA GLU A 173 -4.66 7.29 -16.68
C GLU A 173 -4.31 7.98 -15.35
N ILE A 174 -3.10 8.55 -15.23
CA ILE A 174 -2.67 9.32 -14.05
C ILE A 174 -3.49 10.62 -13.93
N ASP A 175 -3.58 11.40 -15.01
CA ASP A 175 -4.25 12.69 -15.06
C ASP A 175 -5.78 12.56 -14.93
N GLY A 176 -6.38 11.53 -15.52
CA GLY A 176 -7.83 11.32 -15.50
C GLY A 176 -8.30 10.63 -14.23
N GLY A 177 -7.74 9.46 -13.91
CA GLY A 177 -8.26 8.62 -12.83
C GLY A 177 -7.77 9.04 -11.44
N SER A 178 -6.52 9.46 -11.32
CA SER A 178 -5.88 9.68 -10.02
C SER A 178 -6.13 11.09 -9.51
N LEU A 179 -6.02 12.11 -10.38
CA LEU A 179 -6.32 13.50 -10.00
C LEU A 179 -7.79 13.74 -9.70
N LEU A 180 -8.73 13.12 -10.44
CA LEU A 180 -10.16 13.29 -10.15
C LEU A 180 -10.53 12.70 -8.79
N ARG A 181 -9.98 11.53 -8.45
CA ARG A 181 -10.16 10.91 -7.13
C ARG A 181 -9.47 11.71 -6.03
N GLY A 182 -8.26 12.19 -6.28
CA GLY A 182 -7.56 13.10 -5.37
C GLY A 182 -8.36 14.36 -5.08
N ARG A 183 -8.77 15.09 -6.11
CA ARG A 183 -9.63 16.29 -5.98
C ARG A 183 -10.95 16.00 -5.27
N GLY A 184 -11.59 14.87 -5.55
CA GLY A 184 -12.82 14.45 -4.86
C GLY A 184 -12.60 14.30 -3.35
N ARG A 185 -11.49 13.66 -2.95
CA ARG A 185 -11.10 13.50 -1.54
C ARG A 185 -10.70 14.82 -0.90
N ALA A 186 -9.83 15.60 -1.53
CA ALA A 186 -9.43 16.93 -1.04
C ALA A 186 -10.65 17.83 -0.83
N ARG A 187 -11.60 17.82 -1.77
CA ARG A 187 -12.86 18.53 -1.65
C ARG A 187 -13.71 18.02 -0.50
N ALA A 188 -13.84 16.71 -0.31
CA ALA A 188 -14.56 16.16 0.84
C ALA A 188 -13.91 16.58 2.17
N VAL A 189 -12.58 16.55 2.28
CA VAL A 189 -11.87 17.04 3.49
C VAL A 189 -12.15 18.54 3.73
N GLN A 190 -12.08 19.36 2.68
CA GLN A 190 -12.37 20.79 2.77
C GLN A 190 -13.83 21.07 3.15
N ASP A 191 -14.78 20.34 2.56
CA ASP A 191 -16.21 20.48 2.84
C ASP A 191 -16.50 20.13 4.30
N LEU A 192 -15.83 19.11 4.86
CA LEU A 192 -15.97 18.75 6.28
C LEU A 192 -15.35 19.80 7.21
N ALA A 193 -14.16 20.30 6.86
CA ALA A 193 -13.51 21.35 7.62
C ALA A 193 -14.37 22.63 7.66
N ARG A 194 -15.01 22.97 6.54
CA ARG A 194 -15.96 24.08 6.42
C ARG A 194 -17.23 23.85 7.23
N ALA A 195 -17.80 22.64 7.20
CA ALA A 195 -18.96 22.28 8.02
C ALA A 195 -18.66 22.44 9.52
N ALA A 196 -17.47 22.04 9.96
CA ALA A 196 -17.01 22.23 11.34
C ALA A 196 -16.86 23.71 11.72
N SER A 197 -16.26 24.55 10.86
CA SER A 197 -16.19 26.00 11.09
C SER A 197 -17.58 26.65 11.13
N ALA A 198 -18.46 26.28 10.20
CA ALA A 198 -19.83 26.80 10.12
C ALA A 198 -20.68 26.43 11.35
N ALA A 199 -20.48 25.22 11.89
CA ALA A 199 -21.10 24.81 13.14
C ALA A 199 -20.68 25.74 14.30
N LEU A 200 -19.39 26.03 14.43
CA LEU A 200 -18.90 26.92 15.48
C LEU A 200 -19.42 28.36 15.31
N GLU A 201 -19.45 28.88 14.08
CA GLU A 201 -20.02 30.20 13.78
C GLU A 201 -21.50 30.28 14.15
N ALA A 202 -22.29 29.26 13.82
CA ALA A 202 -23.71 29.18 14.18
C ALA A 202 -23.92 29.16 15.70
N ALA A 203 -23.04 28.49 16.45
CA ALA A 203 -23.08 28.47 17.91
C ALA A 203 -22.72 29.85 18.49
N SER A 204 -21.67 30.48 17.97
CA SER A 204 -21.27 31.85 18.35
C SER A 204 -22.34 32.89 18.05
N ALA A 205 -23.18 32.66 17.03
CA ALA A 205 -24.33 33.53 16.69
C ALA A 205 -25.57 33.33 17.60
N GLY A 206 -25.45 32.54 18.67
CA GLY A 206 -26.54 32.27 19.62
C GLY A 206 -27.41 31.07 19.25
N GLY A 207 -26.98 30.22 18.30
CA GLY A 207 -27.60 28.93 18.06
C GLY A 207 -27.39 27.97 19.23
N ASP A 208 -28.31 27.00 19.41
CA ASP A 208 -28.18 25.97 20.45
C ASP A 208 -26.96 25.08 20.17
N PRO A 209 -25.89 25.14 21.00
CA PRO A 209 -24.66 24.41 20.72
C PRO A 209 -24.85 22.89 20.73
N ILE A 210 -25.85 22.36 21.46
CA ILE A 210 -26.13 20.92 21.51
C ILE A 210 -26.72 20.46 20.18
N ALA A 211 -27.74 21.17 19.66
CA ALA A 211 -28.33 20.86 18.37
C ALA A 211 -27.31 20.96 17.22
N ILE A 212 -26.42 21.96 17.29
CA ILE A 212 -25.35 22.16 16.31
C ILE A 212 -24.33 21.02 16.38
N ARG A 213 -23.90 20.60 17.58
CA ARG A 213 -22.98 19.47 17.75
C ARG A 213 -23.54 18.19 17.15
N ARG A 214 -24.84 17.94 17.33
CA ARG A 214 -25.54 16.79 16.74
C ARG A 214 -25.56 16.85 15.21
N ALA A 215 -25.84 18.03 14.65
CA ALA A 215 -25.81 18.23 13.21
C ALA A 215 -24.41 17.95 12.64
N LEU A 216 -23.36 18.48 13.29
CA LEU A 216 -21.97 18.22 12.91
C LEU A 216 -21.62 16.73 12.99
N SER A 217 -22.01 16.03 14.05
CA SER A 217 -21.79 14.58 14.19
C SER A 217 -22.45 13.78 13.07
N SER A 218 -23.69 14.12 12.72
CA SER A 218 -24.41 13.48 11.61
C SER A 218 -23.75 13.74 10.26
N GLU A 219 -23.20 14.95 10.06
CA GLU A 219 -22.48 15.33 8.85
C GLU A 219 -21.15 14.60 8.75
N ILE A 220 -20.39 14.48 9.85
CA ILE A 220 -19.17 13.66 9.93
C ILE A 220 -19.47 12.22 9.51
N VAL A 221 -20.53 11.58 10.03
CA VAL A 221 -20.90 10.21 9.64
C VAL A 221 -21.26 10.12 8.16
N THR A 222 -22.04 11.06 7.64
CA THR A 222 -22.48 11.07 6.23
C THR A 222 -21.28 11.23 5.29
N MET A 223 -20.40 12.17 5.61
CA MET A 223 -19.19 12.43 4.84
C MET A 223 -18.18 11.32 4.96
N ALA A 224 -18.06 10.72 6.15
CA ALA A 224 -17.22 9.56 6.36
C ALA A 224 -17.67 8.45 5.41
N THR A 225 -18.94 8.04 5.47
CA THR A 225 -19.51 7.00 4.58
C THR A 225 -19.27 7.31 3.10
N SER A 226 -19.35 8.59 2.70
CA SER A 226 -19.04 9.02 1.33
C SER A 226 -17.54 8.91 1.01
N CYS A 227 -16.67 9.25 1.96
CA CYS A 227 -15.22 9.13 1.82
C CYS A 227 -14.76 7.68 1.73
N GLU A 228 -15.41 6.73 2.42
CA GLU A 228 -15.08 5.29 2.35
C GLU A 228 -15.13 4.78 0.90
N SER A 229 -16.11 5.25 0.12
CA SER A 229 -16.21 4.96 -1.32
C SER A 229 -15.12 5.61 -2.18
N LEU A 230 -14.42 6.60 -1.65
CA LEU A 230 -13.34 7.35 -2.28
C LEU A 230 -11.93 6.85 -1.88
N VAL A 231 -11.79 5.89 -0.95
CA VAL A 231 -10.50 5.41 -0.39
C VAL A 231 -9.86 4.27 -1.21
N PRO A 232 -9.47 4.54 -2.46
CA PRO A 232 -8.11 4.11 -2.77
C PRO A 232 -7.22 5.34 -2.85
N ALA A 233 -6.02 5.22 -2.27
CA ALA A 233 -4.90 6.11 -2.51
C ALA A 233 -4.86 6.51 -4.00
N PRO A 234 -4.43 7.74 -4.34
CA PRO A 234 -4.51 8.24 -5.71
C PRO A 234 -3.79 7.28 -6.68
N LEU A 235 -2.74 6.61 -6.18
CA LEU A 235 -2.08 5.46 -6.79
C LEU A 235 -2.36 4.15 -6.03
N GLY A 236 -3.59 3.65 -6.07
CA GLY A 236 -3.85 2.31 -5.52
C GLY A 236 -3.01 1.22 -6.19
N GLU A 237 -2.77 0.10 -5.50
CA GLU A 237 -2.05 -1.09 -5.99
C GLU A 237 -2.49 -1.48 -7.42
N GLY A 238 -3.81 -1.49 -7.66
CA GLY A 238 -4.35 -1.80 -8.98
C GLY A 238 -3.97 -0.79 -10.08
N THR A 239 -3.84 0.50 -9.76
CA THR A 239 -3.42 1.53 -10.73
C THR A 239 -1.93 1.38 -11.05
N LEU A 240 -1.07 1.22 -10.04
CA LEU A 240 0.36 0.99 -10.27
C LEU A 240 0.62 -0.27 -11.09
N LEU A 241 -0.06 -1.38 -10.75
CA LEU A 241 0.05 -2.62 -11.51
C LEU A 241 -0.44 -2.48 -12.95
N ARG A 242 -1.54 -1.73 -13.20
CA ARG A 242 -1.99 -1.43 -14.57
C ARG A 242 -0.98 -0.60 -15.33
N ILE A 243 -0.43 0.46 -14.73
CA ILE A 243 0.59 1.28 -15.37
C ILE A 243 1.82 0.43 -15.71
N PHE A 244 2.33 -0.38 -14.77
CA PHE A 244 3.46 -1.27 -15.04
C PHE A 244 3.12 -2.32 -16.11
N ALA A 245 1.91 -2.87 -16.11
CA ALA A 245 1.46 -3.80 -17.14
C ALA A 245 1.38 -3.13 -18.51
N THR A 246 0.92 -1.87 -18.60
CA THR A 246 0.89 -1.07 -19.82
C THR A 246 2.30 -0.80 -20.34
N LEU A 247 3.21 -0.37 -19.46
CA LEU A 247 4.62 -0.16 -19.81
C LEU A 247 5.31 -1.45 -20.27
N GLU A 248 5.08 -2.58 -19.60
CA GLU A 248 5.65 -3.86 -20.03
C GLU A 248 5.00 -4.44 -21.28
N GLY A 249 3.69 -4.24 -21.46
CA GLY A 249 2.98 -4.61 -22.68
C GLY A 249 3.49 -3.84 -23.90
N ALA A 250 3.83 -2.56 -23.72
CA ALA A 250 4.37 -1.71 -24.76
C ALA A 250 5.73 -2.19 -25.30
N ARG A 251 6.49 -2.99 -24.53
CA ARG A 251 7.83 -3.49 -24.89
C ARG A 251 7.88 -4.24 -26.23
N GLY A 252 6.81 -4.93 -26.61
CA GLY A 252 6.76 -5.80 -27.80
C GLY A 252 7.75 -6.96 -27.76
N THR A 253 7.77 -7.79 -28.81
CA THR A 253 8.76 -8.89 -28.93
C THR A 253 10.19 -8.35 -28.94
N GLU A 254 11.19 -9.13 -28.49
CA GLU A 254 12.61 -8.73 -28.32
C GLU A 254 13.34 -8.36 -29.63
N GLN A 255 12.81 -7.40 -30.38
CA GLN A 255 13.34 -7.00 -31.67
C GLN A 255 14.47 -6.00 -31.45
N SER A 256 15.67 -6.40 -31.84
CA SER A 256 16.78 -5.47 -32.02
C SER A 256 16.68 -4.86 -33.40
N LEU A 257 16.45 -3.55 -33.48
CA LEU A 257 16.29 -2.86 -34.75
C LEU A 257 17.67 -2.53 -35.33
N ARG A 258 17.85 -2.75 -36.64
CA ARG A 258 19.07 -2.36 -37.36
C ARG A 258 18.86 -0.99 -37.98
N VAL A 259 19.66 -0.02 -37.58
CA VAL A 259 19.52 1.38 -37.95
C VAL A 259 20.83 1.85 -38.59
N PRO A 260 20.83 2.64 -39.67
CA PRO A 260 22.04 3.24 -40.21
C PRO A 260 22.66 4.18 -39.17
N MET A 261 23.98 4.18 -39.05
CA MET A 261 24.67 5.13 -38.17
C MET A 261 24.53 6.56 -38.72
N GLY A 262 23.82 7.42 -37.99
CA GLY A 262 23.66 8.84 -38.32
C GLY A 262 24.99 9.60 -38.31
N ALA A 263 25.06 10.73 -39.02
CA ALA A 263 26.28 11.54 -39.12
C ALA A 263 26.67 12.19 -37.77
N GLY A 264 25.68 12.54 -36.93
CA GLY A 264 25.89 13.13 -35.59
C GLY A 264 26.66 12.24 -34.60
N LEU A 265 26.59 10.91 -34.76
CA LEU A 265 27.34 9.97 -33.90
C LEU A 265 28.86 10.06 -34.07
N PHE A 266 29.33 10.79 -35.08
CA PHE A 266 30.76 10.99 -35.36
C PHE A 266 31.26 12.39 -34.95
N THR A 267 30.38 13.31 -34.54
CA THR A 267 30.73 14.70 -34.24
C THR A 267 30.98 14.96 -32.74
N GLY A 268 30.39 14.18 -31.82
CA GLY A 268 30.49 14.39 -30.36
C GLY A 268 31.82 13.97 -29.69
N GLY A 269 32.44 14.88 -28.92
CA GLY A 269 33.49 14.60 -27.93
C GLY A 269 34.95 14.88 -28.33
N VAL A 270 35.56 15.92 -27.73
CA VAL A 270 36.91 16.43 -28.01
C VAL A 270 38.00 15.67 -27.21
N GLY A 271 38.23 14.39 -27.52
CA GLY A 271 39.33 13.62 -26.91
C GLY A 271 40.41 13.21 -27.94
N ARG A 272 41.72 13.34 -27.61
CA ARG A 272 42.82 12.97 -28.53
C ARG A 272 42.74 11.51 -29.02
N GLY A 273 42.39 10.55 -28.14
CA GLY A 273 42.17 9.16 -28.53
C GLY A 273 40.94 8.92 -29.42
N ARG A 274 39.91 9.77 -29.30
CA ARG A 274 38.71 9.69 -30.15
C ARG A 274 38.97 10.15 -31.59
N ARG A 275 39.98 11.00 -31.84
CA ARG A 275 40.35 11.44 -33.21
C ARG A 275 40.87 10.28 -34.07
N ALA A 276 41.72 9.42 -33.52
CA ALA A 276 42.21 8.22 -34.22
C ALA A 276 41.06 7.27 -34.56
N LEU A 277 40.17 7.04 -33.59
CA LEU A 277 38.95 6.25 -33.78
C LEU A 277 38.00 6.84 -34.85
N ARG A 278 37.87 8.18 -34.91
CA ARG A 278 37.11 8.87 -35.97
C ARG A 278 37.75 8.68 -37.35
N ALA A 279 39.07 8.81 -37.46
CA ALA A 279 39.79 8.60 -38.73
C ALA A 279 39.61 7.17 -39.26
N LEU A 280 39.77 6.18 -38.38
CA LEU A 280 39.57 4.77 -38.70
C LEU A 280 38.12 4.46 -39.13
N ARG A 281 37.13 5.12 -38.51
CA ARG A 281 35.71 5.01 -38.88
C ARG A 281 35.37 5.70 -40.20
N ARG A 282 35.94 6.88 -40.48
CA ARG A 282 35.78 7.55 -41.79
C ARG A 282 36.34 6.68 -42.91
N GLY A 283 37.52 6.09 -42.69
CA GLY A 283 38.10 5.11 -43.61
C GLY A 283 37.21 3.89 -43.82
N ARG A 284 36.69 3.29 -42.73
CA ARG A 284 35.75 2.16 -42.83
C ARG A 284 34.47 2.53 -43.57
N ARG A 285 33.90 3.71 -43.33
CA ARG A 285 32.66 4.17 -44.02
C ARG A 285 32.87 4.36 -45.52
N ALA A 286 34.04 4.88 -45.92
CA ALA A 286 34.38 5.04 -47.32
C ALA A 286 34.49 3.70 -48.06
N ILE A 287 34.86 2.63 -47.35
CA ILE A 287 35.07 1.29 -47.94
C ILE A 287 33.80 0.40 -47.84
N ALA A 288 33.11 0.42 -46.70
CA ALA A 288 32.04 -0.53 -46.36
C ALA A 288 30.62 0.08 -46.32
N GLY A 289 30.46 1.35 -46.69
CA GLY A 289 29.18 2.06 -46.68
C GLY A 289 28.72 2.54 -45.28
N PRO A 290 27.50 3.10 -45.18
CA PRO A 290 26.93 3.55 -43.92
C PRO A 290 26.65 2.32 -43.04
N GLY A 291 27.59 2.00 -42.14
CA GLY A 291 27.44 0.82 -41.29
C GLY A 291 26.14 0.86 -40.49
N LEU A 292 25.54 -0.32 -40.33
CA LEU A 292 24.35 -0.53 -39.51
C LEU A 292 24.77 -0.72 -38.05
N ARG A 293 23.96 -0.19 -37.13
CA ARG A 293 24.03 -0.47 -35.69
C ARG A 293 22.78 -1.21 -35.26
N SER A 294 22.92 -2.02 -34.22
CA SER A 294 21.78 -2.71 -33.60
C SER A 294 21.35 -1.93 -32.35
N VAL A 295 20.08 -1.51 -32.33
CA VAL A 295 19.44 -0.81 -31.20
C VAL A 295 18.54 -1.83 -30.50
N PRO A 296 18.92 -2.31 -29.29
CA PRO A 296 18.11 -3.26 -28.52
C PRO A 296 16.99 -2.50 -27.79
N LEU A 297 16.05 -1.94 -28.54
CA LEU A 297 15.05 -1.00 -28.03
C LEU A 297 14.23 -1.58 -26.87
N ALA A 298 13.80 -2.84 -26.97
CA ALA A 298 13.07 -3.53 -25.89
C ALA A 298 13.88 -3.63 -24.58
N ARG A 299 15.21 -3.72 -24.65
CA ARG A 299 16.07 -3.74 -23.45
C ARG A 299 16.28 -2.34 -22.90
N LEU A 300 16.45 -1.34 -23.77
CA LEU A 300 16.58 0.06 -23.36
C LEU A 300 15.31 0.56 -22.70
N TRP A 301 14.14 0.28 -23.30
CA TRP A 301 12.83 0.53 -22.71
C TRP A 301 12.72 -0.05 -21.30
N ARG A 302 13.09 -1.33 -21.16
CA ARG A 302 13.05 -2.00 -19.87
C ARG A 302 13.98 -1.31 -18.86
N CYS A 303 15.22 -0.99 -19.23
CA CYS A 303 16.19 -0.41 -18.29
C CYS A 303 15.86 1.05 -17.92
N GLU A 304 15.57 1.89 -18.91
CA GLU A 304 15.50 3.35 -18.73
C GLU A 304 14.10 3.85 -18.31
N LEU A 305 13.06 3.06 -18.59
CA LEU A 305 11.67 3.38 -18.20
C LEU A 305 11.14 2.37 -17.21
N SER A 306 10.90 1.12 -17.64
CA SER A 306 10.19 0.14 -16.80
C SER A 306 10.85 -0.12 -15.43
N LEU A 307 12.19 -0.19 -15.40
CA LEU A 307 12.94 -0.43 -14.17
C LEU A 307 13.34 0.87 -13.46
N ALA A 308 13.67 1.93 -14.20
CA ALA A 308 14.11 3.18 -13.58
C ALA A 308 12.95 4.04 -13.06
N TRP A 309 11.77 3.97 -13.68
CA TRP A 309 10.61 4.77 -13.28
C TRP A 309 10.08 4.43 -11.88
N PRO A 310 9.91 3.16 -11.46
CA PRO A 310 9.55 2.85 -10.07
C PRO A 310 10.53 3.42 -9.05
N ILE A 311 11.83 3.42 -9.38
CA ILE A 311 12.89 3.95 -8.52
C ILE A 311 12.77 5.47 -8.38
N GLU A 312 12.61 6.19 -9.50
CA GLU A 312 12.38 7.64 -9.49
C GLU A 312 11.08 8.00 -8.77
N LEU A 313 10.02 7.21 -8.99
CA LEU A 313 8.74 7.40 -8.34
C LEU A 313 8.88 7.27 -6.82
N TRP A 314 9.53 6.21 -6.35
CA TRP A 314 9.81 6.00 -4.93
C TRP A 314 10.61 7.18 -4.34
N ARG A 315 11.67 7.61 -5.03
CA ARG A 315 12.51 8.74 -4.57
C ARG A 315 11.78 10.08 -4.53
N ARG A 316 11.06 10.42 -5.58
CA ARG A 316 10.50 11.77 -5.78
C ARG A 316 9.13 11.92 -5.17
N ALA A 317 8.23 10.96 -5.37
CA ALA A 317 6.86 11.07 -4.89
C ALA A 317 6.70 10.55 -3.47
N TYR A 318 7.42 9.47 -3.10
CA TYR A 318 7.14 8.75 -1.86
C TYR A 318 8.04 9.16 -0.69
N ARG A 319 9.34 9.41 -0.93
CA ARG A 319 10.27 9.84 0.12
C ARG A 319 9.90 11.18 0.80
N PRO A 320 9.46 12.24 0.08
CA PRO A 320 9.37 13.55 0.71
C PRO A 320 8.01 14.00 1.29
N ARG A 321 6.84 13.40 0.97
CA ARG A 321 5.55 14.05 1.34
C ARG A 321 4.44 13.10 1.78
N TRP A 322 4.28 13.05 3.10
CA TRP A 322 3.13 12.57 3.86
C TRP A 322 1.93 13.53 3.77
N GLY A 323 1.59 13.98 2.56
CA GLY A 323 0.52 14.98 2.37
C GLY A 323 -0.82 14.47 2.86
N GLU A 324 -1.18 13.23 2.51
CA GLU A 324 -2.48 12.64 2.87
C GLU A 324 -2.57 12.33 4.36
N ALA A 325 -1.53 11.71 4.94
CA ALA A 325 -1.51 11.42 6.37
C ALA A 325 -1.58 12.69 7.22
N ARG A 326 -0.85 13.75 6.83
CA ARG A 326 -0.91 15.05 7.48
C ARG A 326 -2.24 15.75 7.26
N LEU A 327 -2.86 15.60 6.09
CA LEU A 327 -4.16 16.20 5.80
C LEU A 327 -5.26 15.58 6.68
N TRP A 328 -5.31 14.25 6.76
CA TRP A 328 -6.25 13.54 7.65
C TRP A 328 -5.98 13.85 9.12
N HIS A 329 -4.71 13.95 9.51
CA HIS A 329 -4.35 14.34 10.87
C HIS A 329 -4.79 15.77 11.20
N ALA A 330 -4.52 16.73 10.31
CA ALA A 330 -4.94 18.12 10.47
C ALA A 330 -6.46 18.27 10.52
N LEU A 331 -7.20 17.51 9.70
CA LEU A 331 -8.65 17.44 9.75
C LEU A 331 -9.14 16.89 11.09
N PHE A 332 -8.56 15.79 11.58
CA PHE A 332 -8.90 15.21 12.87
C PHE A 332 -8.63 16.19 14.02
N GLU A 333 -7.46 16.84 14.04
CA GLU A 333 -7.14 17.88 15.02
C GLU A 333 -8.13 19.05 14.97
N HIS A 334 -8.53 19.48 13.77
CA HIS A 334 -9.54 20.53 13.60
C HIS A 334 -10.90 20.12 14.17
N LEU A 335 -11.37 18.90 13.89
CA LEU A 335 -12.64 18.39 14.43
C LEU A 335 -12.62 18.26 15.96
N VAL A 336 -11.53 17.75 16.53
CA VAL A 336 -11.35 17.66 17.98
C VAL A 336 -11.33 19.06 18.60
N ALA A 337 -10.65 20.02 17.99
CA ALA A 337 -10.58 21.38 18.49
C ALA A 337 -11.93 22.11 18.42
N VAL A 338 -12.65 22.03 17.28
CA VAL A 338 -14.00 22.60 17.13
C VAL A 338 -14.95 22.02 18.17
N ARG A 339 -14.85 20.73 18.48
CA ARG A 339 -15.65 20.11 19.55
C ARG A 339 -15.32 20.69 20.92
N ALA A 340 -14.04 20.78 21.28
CA ALA A 340 -13.63 21.37 22.56
C ALA A 340 -14.09 22.84 22.69
N ASP A 341 -14.08 23.58 21.58
CA ASP A 341 -14.58 24.94 21.49
C ASP A 341 -16.12 24.99 21.70
N LEU A 342 -16.89 24.07 21.09
CA LEU A 342 -18.33 23.93 21.32
C LEU A 342 -18.67 23.54 22.77
N ASP A 343 -17.93 22.61 23.36
CA ASP A 343 -18.13 22.19 24.76
C ASP A 343 -17.84 23.37 25.73
N SER A 344 -16.88 24.23 25.40
CA SER A 344 -16.59 25.45 26.17
C SER A 344 -17.75 26.45 26.12
N LEU A 345 -18.40 26.59 24.96
CA LEU A 345 -19.61 27.42 24.81
C LEU A 345 -20.80 26.85 25.61
N VAL A 346 -21.00 25.52 25.61
CA VAL A 346 -22.05 24.86 26.42
C VAL A 346 -21.84 25.10 27.92
N GLN A 347 -20.59 25.06 28.37
CA GLN A 347 -20.24 25.27 29.78
C GLN A 347 -20.32 26.73 30.22
N ALA A 348 -20.68 27.66 29.32
CA ALA A 348 -20.67 29.10 29.56
C ALA A 348 -19.31 29.58 30.11
N ALA A 349 -18.22 29.01 29.61
CA ALA A 349 -16.89 29.48 29.94
C ALA A 349 -16.70 30.91 29.41
N ASP A 350 -15.87 31.71 30.09
CA ASP A 350 -15.53 33.09 29.70
C ASP A 350 -14.60 33.09 28.48
N VAL A 351 -15.13 32.64 27.35
CA VAL A 351 -14.43 32.47 26.08
C VAL A 351 -15.12 33.31 25.03
N ASP A 352 -14.34 34.13 24.32
CA ASP A 352 -14.84 34.99 23.26
C ASP A 352 -15.29 34.14 22.04
N PRO A 353 -16.59 34.13 21.68
CA PRO A 353 -17.10 33.38 20.54
C PRO A 353 -16.49 33.81 19.20
N GLU A 354 -16.04 35.06 19.08
CA GLU A 354 -15.39 35.59 17.87
C GLU A 354 -13.95 35.05 17.72
N GLU A 355 -13.24 34.90 18.84
CA GLU A 355 -11.90 34.29 18.87
C GLU A 355 -11.97 32.80 18.48
N LEU A 356 -12.97 32.06 18.97
CA LEU A 356 -13.20 30.66 18.62
C LEU A 356 -13.42 30.49 17.11
N SER A 357 -14.31 31.29 16.52
CA SER A 357 -14.60 31.27 15.09
C SER A 357 -13.36 31.62 14.26
N THR A 358 -12.59 32.63 14.68
CA THR A 358 -11.34 33.04 14.00
C THR A 358 -10.31 31.90 13.98
N ARG A 359 -10.15 31.18 15.10
CA ARG A 359 -9.23 30.03 15.20
C ARG A 359 -9.68 28.87 14.32
N ALA A 360 -10.97 28.55 14.27
CA ALA A 360 -11.50 27.51 13.40
C ALA A 360 -11.29 27.84 11.91
N LEU A 361 -11.58 29.08 11.50
CA LEU A 361 -11.37 29.53 10.11
C LEU A 361 -9.89 29.49 9.70
N ALA A 362 -8.97 29.80 10.63
CA ALA A 362 -7.54 29.68 10.38
C ALA A 362 -7.11 28.22 10.12
N ARG A 363 -7.62 27.26 10.91
CA ARG A 363 -7.37 25.83 10.72
C ARG A 363 -7.98 25.31 9.41
N GLU A 364 -9.21 25.71 9.08
CA GLU A 364 -9.85 25.39 7.80
C GLU A 364 -9.00 25.84 6.61
N ARG A 365 -8.50 27.09 6.64
CA ARG A 365 -7.63 27.61 5.57
C ARG A 365 -6.31 26.84 5.46
N ALA A 366 -5.72 26.43 6.58
CA ALA A 366 -4.52 25.60 6.58
C ALA A 366 -4.78 24.22 5.97
N ILE A 367 -5.91 23.58 6.27
CA ILE A 367 -6.35 22.32 5.66
C ILE A 367 -6.56 22.50 4.15
N ALA A 368 -7.24 23.58 3.74
CA ALA A 368 -7.46 23.89 2.33
C ALA A 368 -6.13 24.04 1.58
N GLN A 369 -5.19 24.83 2.11
CA GLN A 369 -3.86 25.01 1.53
C GLN A 369 -3.06 23.70 1.45
N ALA A 370 -3.11 22.87 2.49
CA ALA A 370 -2.45 21.57 2.51
C ALA A 370 -3.03 20.61 1.45
N SER A 371 -4.35 20.64 1.25
CA SER A 371 -5.07 19.77 0.31
C SER A 371 -4.87 20.16 -1.16
N GLU A 372 -4.71 21.44 -1.47
CA GLU A 372 -4.50 21.91 -2.86
C GLU A 372 -3.12 21.51 -3.42
N GLY A 373 -2.11 21.43 -2.55
CA GLY A 373 -0.74 21.13 -2.99
C GLY A 373 -0.46 19.65 -3.24
N GLY A 374 -0.99 18.76 -2.39
CA GLY A 374 -0.53 17.36 -2.31
C GLY A 374 -0.78 16.54 -3.58
N ASP A 375 -2.04 16.43 -4.02
CA ASP A 375 -2.39 15.54 -5.14
C ASP A 375 -1.88 16.06 -6.49
N ILE A 376 -1.92 17.39 -6.69
CA ILE A 376 -1.41 18.03 -7.91
C ILE A 376 0.10 17.83 -8.01
N GLU A 377 0.81 17.93 -6.89
CA GLU A 377 2.24 17.70 -6.86
C GLU A 377 2.60 16.25 -7.11
N ILE A 378 1.88 15.28 -6.52
CA ILE A 378 2.12 13.85 -6.78
C ILE A 378 1.92 13.54 -8.27
N ALA A 379 0.82 13.99 -8.87
CA ALA A 379 0.58 13.84 -10.31
C ALA A 379 1.67 14.52 -11.15
N ARG A 380 2.08 15.73 -10.77
CA ARG A 380 3.18 16.44 -11.42
C ARG A 380 4.48 15.63 -11.36
N LEU A 381 4.86 15.13 -10.18
CA LEU A 381 6.08 14.34 -9.97
C LEU A 381 6.05 13.02 -10.75
N LEU A 382 4.88 12.37 -10.85
CA LEU A 382 4.68 11.18 -11.68
C LEU A 382 4.95 11.48 -13.16
N VAL A 383 4.33 12.54 -13.68
CA VAL A 383 4.48 12.97 -15.08
C VAL A 383 5.91 13.42 -15.36
N GLU A 384 6.52 14.22 -14.48
CA GLU A 384 7.93 14.60 -14.58
C GLU A 384 8.86 13.37 -14.61
N SER A 385 8.57 12.35 -13.80
CA SER A 385 9.35 11.11 -13.77
C SER A 385 9.20 10.31 -15.08
N LEU A 386 8.01 10.30 -15.68
CA LEU A 386 7.77 9.69 -16.99
C LEU A 386 8.50 10.45 -18.10
N VAL A 387 8.39 11.78 -18.13
CA VAL A 387 9.07 12.67 -19.08
C VAL A 387 10.58 12.49 -18.99
N HIS A 388 11.12 12.45 -17.77
CA HIS A 388 12.54 12.24 -17.54
C HIS A 388 13.00 10.85 -17.99
N GLY A 389 12.23 9.79 -17.67
CA GLY A 389 12.49 8.43 -18.14
C GLY A 389 12.48 8.33 -19.67
N TRP A 390 11.55 9.00 -20.33
CA TRP A 390 11.48 9.09 -21.79
C TRP A 390 12.70 9.81 -22.38
N GLY A 391 13.10 10.93 -21.81
CA GLY A 391 14.33 11.63 -22.22
C GLY A 391 15.58 10.75 -22.12
N ARG A 392 15.72 9.99 -21.01
CA ARG A 392 16.82 9.03 -20.85
C ARG A 392 16.76 7.90 -21.88
N LEU A 393 15.57 7.40 -22.21
CA LEU A 393 15.40 6.41 -23.26
C LEU A 393 15.88 6.94 -24.62
N LEU A 394 15.44 8.14 -25.01
CA LEU A 394 15.83 8.75 -26.29
C LEU A 394 17.35 8.93 -26.36
N ALA A 395 17.98 9.49 -25.33
CA ALA A 395 19.43 9.59 -25.23
C ALA A 395 20.12 8.22 -25.30
N ALA A 396 19.55 7.19 -24.65
CA ALA A 396 20.07 5.83 -24.71
C ALA A 396 19.98 5.23 -26.12
N VAL A 397 18.87 5.45 -26.82
CA VAL A 397 18.65 5.01 -28.22
C VAL A 397 19.62 5.70 -29.17
N GLU A 398 19.89 6.99 -28.94
CA GLU A 398 20.88 7.75 -29.70
C GLU A 398 22.29 7.19 -29.56
N VAL A 399 22.70 6.72 -28.38
CA VAL A 399 24.06 6.20 -28.15
C VAL A 399 24.15 4.66 -28.31
N ALA A 400 23.01 3.95 -28.40
CA ALA A 400 22.97 2.50 -28.49
C ALA A 400 23.72 1.95 -29.71
N GLY A 401 24.41 0.83 -29.51
CA GLY A 401 25.20 0.18 -30.57
C GLY A 401 26.48 0.93 -30.95
N THR A 402 26.86 1.98 -30.18
CA THR A 402 28.16 2.65 -30.29
C THR A 402 29.16 2.06 -29.30
N LEU A 403 30.43 2.47 -29.39
CA LEU A 403 31.47 2.07 -28.41
C LEU A 403 31.25 2.69 -27.02
N GLU A 404 30.45 3.76 -26.90
CA GLU A 404 30.21 4.44 -25.62
C GLU A 404 29.20 3.66 -24.76
N ARG A 405 28.20 3.04 -25.40
CA ARG A 405 27.31 2.06 -24.78
C ARG A 405 27.26 0.79 -25.65
N PRO A 406 28.24 -0.14 -25.50
CA PRO A 406 28.13 -1.44 -26.14
C PRO A 406 26.86 -2.13 -25.63
N ALA A 407 26.10 -2.74 -26.53
CA ALA A 407 24.76 -3.32 -26.29
C ALA A 407 24.67 -4.38 -25.16
N TRP A 408 25.77 -4.67 -24.47
CA TRP A 408 25.98 -5.75 -23.53
C TRP A 408 26.36 -5.27 -22.11
N ARG A 409 26.60 -3.96 -21.90
CA ARG A 409 27.14 -3.46 -20.61
C ARG A 409 26.08 -3.17 -19.53
N SER A 410 24.81 -3.04 -19.87
CA SER A 410 23.76 -3.03 -18.85
C SER A 410 23.49 -4.47 -18.43
N ARG A 411 24.11 -4.92 -17.32
CA ARG A 411 23.62 -6.12 -16.62
C ARG A 411 22.25 -5.76 -16.05
N PRO A 412 21.15 -6.33 -16.56
CA PRO A 412 19.81 -5.95 -16.13
C PRO A 412 19.54 -6.29 -14.66
N SER A 413 20.32 -7.19 -14.06
CA SER A 413 20.05 -7.75 -12.74
C SER A 413 20.05 -6.69 -11.63
N ALA A 414 21.04 -5.79 -11.55
CA ALA A 414 21.10 -4.82 -10.46
C ALA A 414 19.96 -3.77 -10.52
N HIS A 415 19.68 -3.23 -11.71
CA HIS A 415 18.53 -2.33 -11.91
C HIS A 415 17.20 -3.06 -11.72
N TYR A 416 17.13 -4.34 -12.08
CA TYR A 416 15.94 -5.15 -11.86
C TYR A 416 15.68 -5.37 -10.38
N ASP A 417 16.71 -5.70 -9.61
CA ASP A 417 16.61 -5.92 -8.17
C ASP A 417 16.24 -4.61 -7.45
N ALA A 418 16.86 -3.48 -7.82
CA ALA A 418 16.51 -2.16 -7.29
C ALA A 418 15.08 -1.74 -7.67
N ALA A 419 14.65 -1.97 -8.91
CA ALA A 419 13.29 -1.65 -9.35
C ALA A 419 12.26 -2.53 -8.65
N ARG A 420 12.54 -3.84 -8.47
CA ARG A 420 11.67 -4.77 -7.74
C ARG A 420 11.57 -4.39 -6.27
N ALA A 421 12.69 -4.00 -5.65
CA ALA A 421 12.69 -3.46 -4.29
C ALA A 421 11.84 -2.19 -4.21
N ALA A 422 12.03 -1.22 -5.11
CA ALA A 422 11.24 0.01 -5.16
C ALA A 422 9.74 -0.27 -5.38
N VAL A 423 9.37 -1.19 -6.27
CA VAL A 423 7.95 -1.58 -6.47
C VAL A 423 7.38 -2.25 -5.24
N ALA A 424 8.11 -3.20 -4.62
CA ALA A 424 7.64 -3.89 -3.42
C ALA A 424 7.49 -2.91 -2.24
N GLU A 425 8.42 -1.97 -2.11
CA GLU A 425 8.38 -0.94 -1.09
C GLU A 425 7.25 0.06 -1.34
N LEU A 426 7.04 0.52 -2.57
CA LEU A 426 5.88 1.33 -2.95
C LEU A 426 4.56 0.63 -2.64
N ASP A 427 4.47 -0.66 -2.94
CA ASP A 427 3.30 -1.50 -2.70
C ASP A 427 3.03 -1.69 -1.19
N GLU A 428 4.07 -2.00 -0.42
CA GLU A 428 3.99 -2.08 1.04
C GLU A 428 3.54 -0.74 1.65
N HIS A 429 4.15 0.36 1.21
CA HIS A 429 3.75 1.70 1.64
C HIS A 429 2.31 2.04 1.25
N CYS A 430 1.88 1.76 0.02
CA CYS A 430 0.48 1.96 -0.40
C CYS A 430 -0.50 1.17 0.48
N ARG A 431 -0.15 -0.05 0.88
CA ARG A 431 -0.97 -0.85 1.80
C ARG A 431 -0.99 -0.28 3.21
N ASP A 432 0.16 0.17 3.70
CA ASP A 432 0.25 0.74 5.04
C ASP A 432 -0.41 2.12 5.12
N ASP A 433 -0.35 2.92 4.07
CA ASP A 433 -1.13 4.15 3.91
C ASP A 433 -2.62 3.86 3.88
N ALA A 434 -3.06 2.85 3.13
CA ALA A 434 -4.46 2.44 3.09
C ALA A 434 -4.93 1.97 4.48
N LYS A 435 -4.13 1.20 5.22
CA LYS A 435 -4.41 0.80 6.60
C LYS A 435 -4.43 1.99 7.55
N ALA A 436 -3.50 2.92 7.43
CA ALA A 436 -3.42 4.10 8.28
C ALA A 436 -4.58 5.06 8.02
N ALA A 437 -4.96 5.25 6.75
CA ALA A 437 -6.15 6.01 6.38
C ALA A 437 -7.42 5.32 6.89
N ALA A 438 -7.56 4.00 6.71
CA ALA A 438 -8.68 3.23 7.24
C ALA A 438 -8.76 3.32 8.77
N GLY A 439 -7.65 3.15 9.50
CA GLY A 439 -7.64 3.26 10.96
C GLY A 439 -7.99 4.66 11.46
N ARG A 440 -7.50 5.73 10.80
CA ARG A 440 -7.88 7.12 11.14
C ARG A 440 -9.35 7.40 10.84
N PHE A 441 -9.86 6.80 9.77
CA PHE A 441 -11.24 6.91 9.37
C PHE A 441 -12.17 6.15 10.35
N ASP A 442 -11.80 4.94 10.75
CA ASP A 442 -12.49 4.17 11.79
C ASP A 442 -12.48 4.93 13.12
N ALA A 443 -11.39 5.63 13.44
CA ALA A 443 -11.33 6.51 14.61
C ALA A 443 -12.30 7.71 14.49
N LEU A 444 -12.43 8.33 13.32
CA LEU A 444 -13.42 9.39 13.07
C LEU A 444 -14.86 8.88 13.19
N LEU A 445 -15.16 7.71 12.62
CA LEU A 445 -16.46 7.06 12.73
C LEU A 445 -16.76 6.67 14.17
N ALA A 446 -15.81 6.06 14.87
CA ALA A 446 -15.96 5.70 16.28
C ALA A 446 -16.23 6.95 17.11
N PHE A 447 -15.49 8.03 16.88
CA PHE A 447 -15.69 9.32 17.56
C PHE A 447 -17.12 9.86 17.35
N ALA A 448 -17.60 9.93 16.10
CA ALA A 448 -18.94 10.43 15.80
C ALA A 448 -20.07 9.50 16.30
N HIS A 449 -19.88 8.18 16.20
CA HIS A 449 -20.85 7.20 16.69
C HIS A 449 -20.96 7.22 18.21
N THR A 450 -19.84 7.33 18.92
CA THR A 450 -19.85 7.37 20.39
C THR A 450 -20.66 8.57 20.88
N GLU A 451 -20.57 9.73 20.20
CA GLU A 451 -21.39 10.90 20.53
C GLU A 451 -22.88 10.67 20.30
N LEU A 452 -23.26 10.20 19.10
CA LEU A 452 -24.65 9.92 18.78
C LEU A 452 -25.26 8.89 19.75
N LEU A 453 -24.47 7.91 20.19
CA LEU A 453 -24.89 6.92 21.19
C LEU A 453 -25.04 7.53 22.58
N VAL A 454 -24.10 8.36 23.04
CA VAL A 454 -24.18 9.04 24.35
C VAL A 454 -25.35 10.01 24.39
N GLU A 455 -25.60 10.76 23.33
CA GLU A 455 -26.76 11.66 23.25
C GLU A 455 -28.08 10.87 23.24
N ARG A 456 -28.17 9.83 22.41
CA ARG A 456 -29.36 8.97 22.38
C ARG A 456 -29.60 8.32 23.74
N ALA A 457 -28.55 7.84 24.39
CA ALA A 457 -28.61 7.30 25.74
C ALA A 457 -29.11 8.33 26.75
N SER A 458 -28.61 9.57 26.69
CA SER A 458 -29.06 10.68 27.53
C SER A 458 -30.54 11.03 27.31
N GLU A 459 -31.00 11.07 26.05
CA GLU A 459 -32.41 11.31 25.73
C GLU A 459 -33.32 10.18 26.21
N GLU A 460 -32.89 8.92 26.07
CA GLU A 460 -33.62 7.78 26.62
C GLU A 460 -33.65 7.83 28.15
N LEU A 461 -32.55 8.18 28.82
CA LEU A 461 -32.47 8.39 30.27
C LEU A 461 -33.39 9.53 30.74
N ALA A 462 -33.47 10.63 30.00
CA ALA A 462 -34.36 11.74 30.29
C ALA A 462 -35.83 11.35 30.11
N ARG A 463 -36.15 10.60 29.04
CA ARG A 463 -37.50 10.03 28.82
C ARG A 463 -37.87 9.05 29.94
N TYR A 464 -36.91 8.25 30.38
CA TYR A 464 -37.06 7.33 31.49
C TYR A 464 -37.33 8.05 32.81
N ASP A 465 -36.56 9.08 33.15
CA ASP A 465 -36.77 9.90 34.35
C ASP A 465 -38.13 10.62 34.32
N ALA A 466 -38.52 11.16 33.16
CA ALA A 466 -39.85 11.75 32.98
C ALA A 466 -40.98 10.72 33.20
N GLY A 467 -40.82 9.51 32.66
CA GLY A 467 -41.73 8.38 32.90
C GLY A 467 -41.81 7.98 34.37
N LEU A 468 -40.67 7.95 35.07
CA LEU A 468 -40.59 7.68 36.51
C LEU A 468 -41.30 8.75 37.35
N ARG A 469 -41.12 10.03 37.00
CA ARG A 469 -41.82 11.14 37.66
C ARG A 469 -43.33 11.08 37.41
N GLN A 470 -43.75 10.72 36.19
CA GLN A 470 -45.16 10.50 35.87
C GLN A 470 -45.73 9.34 36.69
N LEU A 471 -44.99 8.23 36.81
CA LEU A 471 -45.32 7.07 37.66
C LEU A 471 -45.52 7.46 39.12
N LEU A 472 -44.55 8.20 39.67
CA LEU A 472 -44.62 8.73 41.03
C LEU A 472 -45.82 9.65 41.21
N GLY A 473 -46.13 10.48 40.20
CA GLY A 473 -47.33 11.32 40.17
C GLY A 473 -48.62 10.49 40.28
N VAL A 474 -48.78 9.47 39.42
CA VAL A 474 -49.95 8.57 39.44
C VAL A 474 -50.06 7.83 40.78
N LEU A 475 -48.95 7.35 41.35
CA LEU A 475 -48.93 6.71 42.67
C LEU A 475 -49.33 7.68 43.79
N ILE A 476 -48.85 8.92 43.77
CA ILE A 476 -49.19 9.95 44.76
C ILE A 476 -50.66 10.36 44.63
N GLU A 477 -51.19 10.51 43.42
CA GLU A 477 -52.61 10.83 43.18
C GLU A 477 -53.53 9.67 43.56
N GLY A 478 -53.15 8.43 43.21
CA GLY A 478 -53.87 7.22 43.58
C GLY A 478 -53.96 7.06 45.10
N THR A 479 -52.84 7.23 45.82
CA THR A 479 -52.81 7.16 47.29
C THR A 479 -53.57 8.29 47.97
N ARG A 480 -53.57 9.51 47.40
CA ARG A 480 -54.42 10.62 47.87
C ARG A 480 -55.91 10.35 47.64
N GLY A 481 -56.29 9.79 46.49
CA GLY A 481 -57.68 9.44 46.17
C GLY A 481 -58.25 8.31 47.03
N MET A 482 -57.40 7.45 47.59
CA MET A 482 -57.82 6.41 48.53
C MET A 482 -58.11 6.94 49.95
N ARG A 483 -57.61 8.12 50.32
CA ARG A 483 -57.96 8.76 51.61
C ARG A 483 -59.35 9.39 51.51
N GLY A 484 -60.39 8.61 51.80
CA GLY A 484 -61.78 9.08 51.88
C GLY A 484 -62.83 8.17 51.23
N LEU A 485 -62.41 7.03 50.68
CA LEU A 485 -63.33 6.01 50.18
C LEU A 485 -63.59 4.97 51.28
N ASP A 486 -64.85 4.80 51.70
CA ASP A 486 -65.28 3.75 52.64
C ASP A 486 -65.78 2.48 51.92
N ASP A 487 -65.93 2.52 50.60
CA ASP A 487 -66.43 1.41 49.80
C ASP A 487 -65.29 0.51 49.29
N SER A 488 -65.21 -0.71 49.83
CA SER A 488 -64.14 -1.67 49.51
C SER A 488 -64.13 -2.09 48.03
N ALA A 489 -65.27 -2.05 47.35
CA ALA A 489 -65.34 -2.40 45.93
C ALA A 489 -64.65 -1.33 45.05
N ALA A 490 -64.87 -0.05 45.37
CA ALA A 490 -64.24 1.07 44.69
C ALA A 490 -62.72 1.12 44.93
N ILE A 491 -62.27 0.74 46.13
CA ILE A 491 -60.84 0.61 46.44
C ILE A 491 -60.21 -0.52 45.63
N SER A 492 -60.87 -1.69 45.56
CA SER A 492 -60.33 -2.85 44.83
C SER A 492 -60.23 -2.62 43.33
N GLU A 493 -61.23 -1.97 42.72
CA GLU A 493 -61.20 -1.65 41.28
C GLU A 493 -60.07 -0.66 40.95
N ARG A 494 -59.88 0.34 41.81
CA ARG A 494 -58.85 1.36 41.62
C ARG A 494 -57.43 0.80 41.85
N ALA A 495 -57.28 -0.10 42.81
CA ALA A 495 -56.03 -0.83 43.04
C ALA A 495 -55.65 -1.72 41.83
N HIS A 496 -56.61 -2.42 41.23
CA HIS A 496 -56.36 -3.20 40.02
C HIS A 496 -55.96 -2.34 38.83
N ARG A 497 -56.58 -1.17 38.66
CA ARG A 497 -56.25 -0.25 37.58
C ARG A 497 -54.83 0.32 37.72
N SER A 498 -54.46 0.77 38.92
CA SER A 498 -53.07 1.22 39.19
C SER A 498 -52.04 0.10 39.08
N SER A 499 -52.38 -1.15 39.43
CA SER A 499 -51.49 -2.30 39.25
C SER A 499 -51.20 -2.57 37.77
N ALA A 500 -52.23 -2.56 36.92
CA ALA A 500 -52.06 -2.77 35.48
C ALA A 500 -51.24 -1.66 34.81
N GLU A 501 -51.43 -0.40 35.24
CA GLU A 501 -50.61 0.74 34.80
C GLU A 501 -49.14 0.59 35.23
N MET A 502 -48.89 0.14 36.47
CA MET A 502 -47.55 -0.13 36.97
C MET A 502 -46.82 -1.24 36.20
N ASP A 503 -47.52 -2.33 35.86
CA ASP A 503 -46.93 -3.45 35.12
C ASP A 503 -46.58 -3.05 33.68
N GLY A 504 -47.42 -2.24 33.02
CA GLY A 504 -47.14 -1.70 31.69
C GLY A 504 -45.91 -0.78 31.68
N LEU A 505 -45.75 0.06 32.69
CA LEU A 505 -44.57 0.91 32.84
C LEU A 505 -43.32 0.09 33.14
N ARG A 506 -43.38 -0.91 34.02
CA ARG A 506 -42.24 -1.78 34.34
C ARG A 506 -41.71 -2.53 33.11
N ALA A 507 -42.60 -3.04 32.25
CA ALA A 507 -42.18 -3.70 31.01
C ALA A 507 -41.46 -2.75 30.04
N ALA A 508 -41.94 -1.51 29.89
CA ALA A 508 -41.29 -0.49 29.06
C ALA A 508 -39.90 -0.09 29.62
N THR A 509 -39.80 -0.04 30.94
CA THR A 509 -38.59 0.26 31.72
C THR A 509 -37.50 -0.81 31.50
N GLU A 510 -37.86 -2.09 31.56
CA GLU A 510 -36.95 -3.23 31.36
C GLU A 510 -36.50 -3.36 29.88
N ALA A 511 -37.37 -3.09 28.92
CA ALA A 511 -37.03 -3.11 27.49
C ALA A 511 -35.97 -2.04 27.12
N CYS A 512 -36.09 -0.82 27.66
CA CYS A 512 -35.13 0.25 27.39
C CYS A 512 -33.73 -0.02 27.98
N GLY A 513 -33.67 -0.66 29.16
CA GLY A 513 -32.39 -0.94 29.85
C GLY A 513 -31.52 -2.01 29.17
N LEU A 514 -32.13 -2.99 28.50
CA LEU A 514 -31.43 -4.09 27.82
C LEU A 514 -30.78 -3.68 26.49
N GLU A 515 -31.42 -2.81 25.71
CA GLU A 515 -30.85 -2.32 24.44
C GLU A 515 -29.69 -1.35 24.65
N LEU A 516 -29.77 -0.47 25.67
CA LEU A 516 -28.73 0.51 25.97
C LEU A 516 -27.42 -0.14 26.44
N THR A 517 -27.51 -1.19 27.25
CA THR A 517 -26.35 -1.83 27.89
C THR A 517 -25.56 -2.71 26.91
N THR A 518 -26.23 -3.38 25.98
CA THR A 518 -25.57 -4.24 24.98
C THR A 518 -24.91 -3.42 23.86
N GLY A 519 -25.60 -2.40 23.34
CA GLY A 519 -25.05 -1.54 22.28
C GLY A 519 -23.87 -0.67 22.72
N LEU A 520 -23.93 -0.10 23.93
CA LEU A 520 -22.87 0.76 24.47
C LEU A 520 -21.62 -0.04 24.87
N ALA A 521 -21.80 -1.24 25.44
CA ALA A 521 -20.68 -2.10 25.82
C ALA A 521 -19.90 -2.62 24.61
N ASP A 522 -20.59 -3.00 23.52
CA ASP A 522 -19.92 -3.48 22.30
C ASP A 522 -19.19 -2.35 21.56
N ALA A 523 -19.72 -1.12 21.60
CA ALA A 523 -19.07 0.06 21.05
C ALA A 523 -17.82 0.45 21.85
N LEU A 524 -17.93 0.57 23.17
CA LEU A 524 -16.80 0.96 24.04
C LEU A 524 -15.68 -0.07 24.09
N ALA A 525 -15.98 -1.37 23.93
CA ALA A 525 -14.97 -2.43 23.90
C ALA A 525 -14.00 -2.31 22.70
N ARG A 526 -14.41 -1.66 21.60
CA ARG A 526 -13.60 -1.54 20.36
C ARG A 526 -12.76 -0.25 20.31
N VAL A 527 -13.13 0.78 21.07
CA VAL A 527 -12.48 2.11 21.04
C VAL A 527 -10.97 2.05 21.35
N PRO A 528 -10.48 1.28 22.34
CA PRO A 528 -9.05 1.23 22.64
C PRO A 528 -8.21 0.61 21.52
N GLU A 529 -8.73 -0.38 20.79
CA GLU A 529 -8.01 -0.99 19.65
C GLU A 529 -7.97 -0.07 18.43
N LEU A 530 -9.00 0.76 18.24
CA LEU A 530 -9.10 1.72 17.12
C LEU A 530 -8.29 2.99 17.33
N LEU A 531 -8.01 3.37 18.58
CA LEU A 531 -7.28 4.59 18.93
C LEU A 531 -5.79 4.40 19.19
N GLN A 532 -5.26 3.16 19.17
CA GLN A 532 -3.81 2.99 19.29
C GLN A 532 -3.13 3.58 18.04
N PRO A 533 -2.25 4.59 18.18
CA PRO A 533 -1.43 4.99 17.06
C PRO A 533 -0.62 3.76 16.63
N SER A 534 -0.62 3.45 15.33
CA SER A 534 0.32 2.47 14.79
C SER A 534 1.71 2.81 15.33
N ALA A 535 2.32 1.89 16.08
CA ALA A 535 3.61 2.09 16.75
C ALA A 535 4.73 2.58 15.80
N VAL A 536 4.51 2.43 14.50
CA VAL A 536 5.35 2.93 13.41
C VAL A 536 5.50 4.47 13.44
N LEU A 537 4.45 5.23 13.76
CA LEU A 537 4.49 6.71 13.73
C LEU A 537 5.25 7.32 14.92
N ALA A 538 5.19 6.71 16.11
CA ALA A 538 5.89 7.23 17.29
C ALA A 538 7.42 7.09 17.20
N SER A 539 7.92 6.17 16.38
CA SER A 539 9.36 5.94 16.19
C SER A 539 9.99 6.82 15.10
N SER A 540 9.22 7.22 14.08
CA SER A 540 9.75 7.97 12.93
C SER A 540 10.07 9.44 13.23
N ASP A 541 9.34 10.07 14.15
CA ASP A 541 9.59 11.48 14.52
C ASP A 541 10.65 11.62 15.62
N ALA A 542 10.95 10.55 16.37
CA ALA A 542 11.97 10.57 17.42
C ALA A 542 13.41 10.55 16.86
N ASP A 543 13.63 9.98 15.68
CA ASP A 543 14.95 9.88 15.03
C ASP A 543 15.23 10.99 14.00
N ALA A 544 14.29 11.90 13.76
CA ALA A 544 14.45 13.00 12.79
C ALA A 544 15.20 14.23 13.35
N GLY A 545 15.76 14.16 14.57
CA GLY A 545 16.32 15.34 15.25
C GLY A 545 17.50 15.07 16.17
N MET A 546 18.68 14.81 15.58
CA MET A 546 19.98 15.42 15.90
C MET A 546 21.12 14.51 15.44
N ASP A 547 21.80 14.92 14.37
CA ASP A 547 23.17 14.51 14.09
C ASP A 547 24.10 15.23 15.10
N PRO A 548 24.71 14.53 16.07
CA PRO A 548 25.62 15.16 17.04
C PRO A 548 27.02 15.42 16.46
N GLU A 549 27.32 15.02 15.22
CA GLU A 549 28.68 15.09 14.66
C GLU A 549 29.00 16.39 13.89
N ARG A 550 28.13 17.41 13.94
CA ARG A 550 28.40 18.74 13.32
C ARG A 550 28.90 19.85 14.25
N THR A 551 29.39 19.50 15.44
CA THR A 551 30.11 20.45 16.31
C THR A 551 31.36 19.84 16.96
N VAL A 552 32.42 19.63 16.17
CA VAL A 552 33.85 19.85 16.51
C VAL A 552 34.61 20.15 15.23
#